data_AF-A0A813IMJ2-F1
#
_entry.id   AF-A0A813IMJ2-F1
#
_cell.length_a   1.000
_cell.length_b   1.000
_cell.length_c   1.000
_cell.angle_alpha   90.00
_cell.angle_beta   90.00
_cell.angle_gamma   90.00
#
_symmetry.space_group_name_H-M   'P 1'
#
loop_
_entity.id
_entity.type
_entity.pdbx_description
1 polymer ?
#
loop_
_entity_poly.entity_id
_entity_poly.type
_entity_poly.pdbx_seq_one_letter_code
_entity_poly.pdbx_strand_id
1 'polypeptide(L)'
;AGTCVVHQAPAFGEDDNRVCLAAGIILKDGTGMICPIDDSGCYTDEVPDFKGQHVKAADKDIKEMLKKKGQLVYNGNEVHNYPHCWRSDTPLIYKAVPSWFIKVEDARAKLIASNNETYWVPAFVKEKRFHNWLTEARDWCVSRNRYWGTPIPLWVSSDFEEVVCIGSVAELEEHAGRKITDIHRHLIDDIQIPSKMGKGMLKRIDEVFDCWFESGSMPYASKHYPFEGKDDFEKTFPAQFIAEGLDQTRGWFYTLMVLSTHLFGKAPFQNLIVNGLVLASDGKKMSKRLQNYPDPQASSVYPTIGAAISRCKLGYSCNPDVQFAACHVVQLADSAATATAACHYPCKNLRASTPPAMRSRPSALEQSDRFAAAARGNLDSSESSERHRTEFLSEPKSRRPALTAALAAFGFSSVVGGSQAAHATLKGQDHDVVVRAADSLHALQGRWKSLVAKGSDGAEEVIQEFSGSTTVQGKIVVPKGFSVGVDIE
;
A
#
# COMPACT_ATOMS: atom_id res chain seq x y z
N ALA A 1 10.85 33.60 7.95
CA ALA A 1 9.85 34.49 7.34
C ALA A 1 10.57 35.55 6.51
N GLY A 2 9.99 36.02 5.41
CA GLY A 2 10.63 36.99 4.50
C GLY A 2 10.50 38.45 4.97
N THR A 3 10.60 39.40 4.03
CA THR A 3 10.58 40.86 4.29
C THR A 3 9.21 41.50 4.10
N CYS A 4 8.16 40.70 3.89
CA CYS A 4 6.80 41.13 3.49
C CYS A 4 6.70 41.81 2.11
N VAL A 5 7.81 41.97 1.37
CA VAL A 5 7.82 42.34 -0.04
C VAL A 5 8.20 41.10 -0.84
N VAL A 6 7.36 40.70 -1.79
CA VAL A 6 7.49 39.43 -2.52
C VAL A 6 7.78 39.72 -3.98
N HIS A 7 8.94 39.27 -4.47
CA HIS A 7 9.26 39.29 -5.90
C HIS A 7 8.21 38.50 -6.68
N GLN A 8 7.79 39.03 -7.84
CA GLN A 8 6.78 38.41 -8.69
C GLN A 8 7.43 37.86 -9.95
N ALA A 9 7.28 36.56 -10.17
CA ALA A 9 7.71 35.86 -11.38
C ALA A 9 6.56 34.96 -11.87
N PRO A 10 5.60 35.50 -12.66
CA PRO A 10 4.31 34.85 -12.92
C PRO A 10 4.40 33.53 -13.69
N ALA A 11 5.53 33.23 -14.33
CA ALA A 11 5.77 31.93 -14.95
C ALA A 11 6.25 30.85 -13.97
N PHE A 12 6.58 31.19 -12.72
CA PHE A 12 7.21 30.27 -11.76
C PHE A 12 6.47 30.18 -10.42
N GLY A 13 5.30 30.81 -10.29
CA GLY A 13 4.46 30.76 -9.10
C GLY A 13 2.99 30.92 -9.44
N GLU A 14 2.13 30.09 -8.85
CA GLU A 14 0.67 30.15 -9.06
C GLU A 14 0.08 31.47 -8.54
N ASP A 15 0.46 31.89 -7.34
CA ASP A 15 0.00 33.15 -6.76
C ASP A 15 0.56 34.35 -7.52
N ASP A 16 1.83 34.30 -7.92
CA ASP A 16 2.47 35.32 -8.76
C ASP A 16 1.70 35.49 -10.07
N ASN A 17 1.33 34.37 -10.71
CA ASN A 17 0.52 34.36 -11.91
C ASN A 17 -0.85 35.03 -11.69
N ARG A 18 -1.57 34.58 -10.66
CA ARG A 18 -2.90 35.08 -10.30
C ARG A 18 -2.91 36.59 -10.03
N VAL A 19 -1.94 37.08 -9.25
CA VAL A 19 -1.85 38.50 -8.89
C VAL A 19 -1.42 39.34 -10.09
N CYS A 20 -0.46 38.88 -10.90
CA CYS A 20 -0.03 39.59 -12.10
C CYS A 20 -1.14 39.66 -13.17
N LEU A 21 -1.94 38.60 -13.32
CA LEU A 21 -3.15 38.61 -14.17
C LEU A 21 -4.17 39.64 -13.67
N ALA A 22 -4.47 39.62 -12.37
CA ALA A 22 -5.44 40.55 -11.78
C ALA A 22 -4.99 42.01 -11.88
N ALA A 23 -3.68 42.25 -11.84
CA ALA A 23 -3.08 43.58 -12.00
C ALA A 23 -2.92 44.01 -13.48
N GLY A 24 -3.20 43.12 -14.45
CA GLY A 24 -3.01 43.39 -15.88
C GLY A 24 -1.55 43.48 -16.32
N ILE A 25 -0.61 42.95 -15.51
CA ILE A 25 0.82 42.85 -15.86
C ILE A 25 1.03 41.78 -16.94
N ILE A 26 0.25 40.70 -16.85
CA ILE A 26 0.17 39.65 -17.87
C ILE A 26 -1.28 39.48 -18.32
N LEU A 27 -1.48 39.00 -19.53
CA LEU A 27 -2.79 38.69 -20.08
C LEU A 27 -3.05 37.17 -20.07
N LYS A 28 -4.33 36.80 -20.16
CA LYS A 28 -4.75 35.39 -20.13
C LYS A 28 -4.26 34.57 -21.32
N ASP A 29 -3.97 35.22 -22.44
CA ASP A 29 -3.40 34.60 -23.64
C ASP A 29 -1.88 34.37 -23.52
N GLY A 30 -1.28 34.69 -22.37
CA GLY A 30 0.15 34.56 -22.12
C GLY A 30 0.96 35.80 -22.51
N THR A 31 0.34 36.84 -23.06
CA THR A 31 1.05 38.09 -23.39
C THR A 31 1.67 38.69 -22.13
N GLY A 32 2.94 39.06 -22.21
CA GLY A 32 3.71 39.61 -21.09
C GLY A 32 4.29 38.55 -20.13
N MET A 33 4.01 37.26 -20.35
CA MET A 33 4.61 36.17 -19.57
C MET A 33 6.09 36.04 -19.91
N ILE A 34 6.96 36.12 -18.90
CA ILE A 34 8.41 35.96 -19.06
C ILE A 34 8.81 34.60 -18.49
N CYS A 35 9.26 33.68 -19.35
CA CYS A 35 9.71 32.34 -18.96
C CYS A 35 11.01 31.97 -19.67
N PRO A 36 12.17 32.52 -19.23
CA PRO A 36 13.43 32.37 -19.95
C PRO A 36 14.12 31.02 -19.64
N ILE A 37 13.34 29.96 -19.41
CA ILE A 37 13.83 28.63 -19.03
C ILE A 37 13.29 27.60 -20.03
N ASP A 38 14.18 26.79 -20.60
CA ASP A 38 13.82 25.71 -21.50
C ASP A 38 13.23 24.48 -20.76
N ASP A 39 12.93 23.41 -21.49
CA ASP A 39 12.33 22.19 -20.90
C ASP A 39 13.32 21.33 -20.12
N SER A 40 14.62 21.61 -20.24
CA SER A 40 15.67 20.97 -19.43
C SER A 40 15.97 21.75 -18.14
N GLY A 41 15.25 22.85 -17.88
CA GLY A 41 15.49 23.70 -16.72
C GLY A 41 16.72 24.60 -16.87
N CYS A 42 17.14 24.88 -18.11
CA CYS A 42 18.27 25.74 -18.42
C CYS A 42 17.84 27.12 -18.93
N TYR A 43 18.63 28.15 -18.64
CA TYR A 43 18.36 29.49 -19.16
C TYR A 43 18.49 29.57 -20.68
N THR A 44 17.57 30.30 -21.31
CA THR A 44 17.50 30.55 -22.74
C THR A 44 18.31 31.80 -23.14
N ASP A 45 18.27 32.15 -24.42
CA ASP A 45 18.90 33.36 -24.99
C ASP A 45 18.41 34.68 -24.39
N GLU A 46 17.21 34.70 -23.79
CA GLU A 46 16.68 35.88 -23.11
C GLU A 46 17.51 36.30 -21.88
N VAL A 47 18.29 35.35 -21.31
CA VAL A 47 19.19 35.59 -20.18
C VAL A 47 20.60 35.15 -20.58
N PRO A 48 21.31 35.96 -21.40
CA PRO A 48 22.56 35.56 -22.03
C PRO A 48 23.69 35.28 -21.03
N ASP A 49 23.69 35.96 -19.87
CA ASP A 49 24.70 35.77 -18.81
C ASP A 49 24.73 34.34 -18.26
N PHE A 50 23.61 33.62 -18.32
CA PHE A 50 23.44 32.27 -17.76
C PHE A 50 22.99 31.25 -18.80
N LYS A 51 22.99 31.58 -20.10
CA LYS A 51 22.50 30.73 -21.17
C LYS A 51 23.06 29.30 -21.09
N GLY A 52 22.17 28.31 -21.15
CA GLY A 52 22.52 26.89 -21.10
C GLY A 52 22.88 26.37 -19.70
N GLN A 53 22.92 27.22 -18.68
CA GLN A 53 23.11 26.78 -17.30
C GLN A 53 21.77 26.38 -16.68
N HIS A 54 21.77 25.25 -15.96
CA HIS A 54 20.62 24.81 -15.19
C HIS A 54 20.32 25.76 -14.02
N VAL A 55 19.05 26.05 -13.74
CA VAL A 55 18.60 27.04 -12.73
C VAL A 55 19.28 26.89 -11.36
N LYS A 56 19.42 25.67 -10.84
CA LYS A 56 20.07 25.43 -9.54
C LYS A 56 21.58 25.64 -9.57
N ALA A 57 22.23 25.47 -10.72
CA ALA A 57 23.66 25.73 -10.86
C ALA A 57 23.93 27.25 -10.93
N ALA A 58 23.04 27.99 -11.60
CA ALA A 58 23.12 29.43 -11.74
C ALA A 58 22.94 30.20 -10.42
N ASP A 59 22.31 29.61 -9.39
CA ASP A 59 22.07 30.24 -8.08
C ASP A 59 23.36 30.87 -7.49
N LYS A 60 24.52 30.23 -7.66
CA LYS A 60 25.79 30.76 -7.18
C LYS A 60 26.22 32.01 -7.96
N ASP A 61 26.20 31.92 -9.28
CA ASP A 61 26.69 32.97 -10.18
C ASP A 61 25.77 34.20 -10.14
N ILE A 62 24.46 34.00 -10.00
CA ILE A 62 23.47 35.06 -9.79
C ILE A 62 23.77 35.82 -8.48
N LYS A 63 24.05 35.11 -7.37
CA LYS A 63 24.42 35.75 -6.10
C LYS A 63 25.71 36.56 -6.22
N GLU A 64 26.72 36.03 -6.92
CA GLU A 64 27.98 36.74 -7.16
C GLU A 64 27.77 38.00 -8.02
N MET A 65 26.93 37.92 -9.06
CA MET A 65 26.55 39.07 -9.88
C MET A 65 25.85 40.15 -9.04
N LEU A 66 24.84 39.79 -8.25
CA LEU A 66 24.11 40.73 -7.39
C LEU A 66 25.02 41.37 -6.35
N LYS A 67 25.96 40.60 -5.80
CA LYS A 67 26.98 41.11 -4.88
C LYS A 67 27.90 42.14 -5.56
N LYS A 68 28.39 41.84 -6.77
CA LYS A 68 29.23 42.76 -7.57
C LYS A 68 28.49 44.05 -7.92
N LYS A 69 27.16 43.98 -8.15
CA LYS A 69 26.29 45.14 -8.41
C LYS A 69 25.90 45.93 -7.15
N GLY A 70 26.29 45.49 -5.95
CA GLY A 70 25.90 46.13 -4.69
C GLY A 70 24.41 45.99 -4.34
N GLN A 71 23.70 45.04 -4.97
CA GLN A 71 22.25 44.83 -4.80
C GLN A 71 21.92 43.68 -3.83
N LEU A 72 22.94 43.00 -3.30
CA LEU A 72 22.77 41.90 -2.35
C LEU A 72 22.88 42.40 -0.90
N VAL A 73 21.74 42.53 -0.22
CA VAL A 73 21.67 43.00 1.17
C VAL A 73 22.02 41.89 2.18
N TYR A 74 21.55 40.66 1.94
CA TYR A 74 21.75 39.53 2.83
C TYR A 74 21.89 38.23 2.03
N ASN A 75 22.74 37.31 2.49
CA ASN A 75 22.92 35.98 1.91
C ASN A 75 23.11 34.95 3.03
N GLY A 76 22.19 34.01 3.14
CA GLY A 76 22.17 32.95 4.15
C GLY A 76 21.67 31.63 3.58
N ASN A 77 21.73 30.57 4.40
CA ASN A 77 21.23 29.25 4.04
C ASN A 77 19.99 28.92 4.88
N GLU A 78 19.00 28.32 4.26
CA GLU A 78 17.75 27.91 4.90
C GLU A 78 17.51 26.43 4.62
N VAL A 79 17.15 25.67 5.65
CA VAL A 79 16.79 24.25 5.53
C VAL A 79 15.28 24.13 5.62
N HIS A 80 14.65 23.68 4.54
CA HIS A 80 13.21 23.49 4.48
C HIS A 80 12.83 22.25 3.67
N ASN A 81 11.54 21.90 3.69
CA ASN A 81 10.99 20.90 2.79
C ASN A 81 10.80 21.51 1.40
N TYR A 82 11.28 20.81 0.37
CA TYR A 82 11.17 21.23 -1.02
C TYR A 82 10.63 20.08 -1.88
N PRO A 83 9.77 20.35 -2.87
CA PRO A 83 9.23 19.29 -3.73
C PRO A 83 10.31 18.69 -4.63
N HIS A 84 10.35 17.36 -4.69
CA HIS A 84 11.24 16.61 -5.55
C HIS A 84 10.42 15.65 -6.42
N CYS A 85 10.96 15.30 -7.59
CA CYS A 85 10.35 14.29 -8.44
C CYS A 85 10.31 12.96 -7.68
N TRP A 86 9.11 12.38 -7.57
CA TRP A 86 8.88 11.12 -6.84
C TRP A 86 9.61 9.90 -7.42
N ARG A 87 10.21 10.04 -8.60
CA ARG A 87 10.90 8.97 -9.32
C ARG A 87 12.41 9.18 -9.44
N SER A 88 12.85 10.39 -9.77
CA SER A 88 14.27 10.71 -9.97
C SER A 88 14.93 11.40 -8.78
N ASP A 89 14.15 11.80 -7.77
CA ASP A 89 14.60 12.63 -6.63
C ASP A 89 15.21 13.98 -7.03
N THR A 90 15.00 14.45 -8.27
CA THR A 90 15.47 15.76 -8.72
C THR A 90 14.58 16.88 -8.16
N PRO A 91 15.14 18.03 -7.73
CA PRO A 91 14.33 19.16 -7.27
C PRO A 91 13.38 19.64 -8.37
N LEU A 92 12.10 19.82 -8.04
CA LEU A 92 11.12 20.34 -8.99
C LEU A 92 11.18 21.87 -9.04
N ILE A 93 10.89 22.42 -10.21
CA ILE A 93 10.59 23.85 -10.37
C ILE A 93 9.16 23.99 -10.87
N TYR A 94 8.47 25.02 -10.38
CA TYR A 94 7.21 25.44 -10.97
C TYR A 94 7.53 26.24 -12.22
N LYS A 95 6.96 25.85 -13.35
CA LYS A 95 7.14 26.51 -14.65
C LYS A 95 5.79 26.49 -15.36
N ALA A 96 5.39 27.63 -15.92
CA ALA A 96 4.23 27.73 -16.79
C ALA A 96 4.52 26.94 -18.08
N VAL A 97 3.73 25.90 -18.31
CA VAL A 97 3.81 25.05 -19.49
C VAL A 97 2.40 24.85 -20.04
N PRO A 98 2.22 24.83 -21.37
CA PRO A 98 0.94 24.43 -21.95
C PRO A 98 0.63 22.99 -21.50
N SER A 99 -0.61 22.74 -21.09
CA SER A 99 -1.02 21.44 -20.54
C SER A 99 -2.52 21.25 -20.68
N TRP A 100 -2.96 20.00 -20.77
CA TRP A 100 -4.36 19.61 -20.78
C TRP A 100 -4.81 19.24 -19.38
N PHE A 101 -5.97 19.78 -19.00
CA PHE A 101 -6.54 19.61 -17.67
C PHE A 101 -7.93 18.99 -17.76
N ILE A 102 -8.23 18.10 -16.81
CA ILE A 102 -9.60 17.70 -16.50
C ILE A 102 -10.13 18.68 -15.45
N LYS A 103 -11.29 19.27 -15.73
CA LYS A 103 -11.96 20.20 -14.82
C LYS A 103 -12.51 19.46 -13.60
N VAL A 104 -11.82 19.58 -12.47
CA VAL A 104 -12.17 18.91 -11.21
C VAL A 104 -12.77 19.89 -10.21
N GLU A 105 -12.40 21.17 -10.28
CA GLU A 105 -12.86 22.18 -9.31
C GLU A 105 -14.39 22.28 -9.26
N ASP A 106 -15.03 22.26 -10.43
CA ASP A 106 -16.49 22.32 -10.57
C ASP A 106 -17.20 21.07 -10.03
N ALA A 107 -16.47 19.95 -9.89
CA ALA A 107 -16.99 18.66 -9.44
C ALA A 107 -16.77 18.39 -7.95
N ARG A 108 -16.10 19.29 -7.19
CA ARG A 108 -15.78 19.08 -5.75
C ARG A 108 -16.97 18.63 -4.92
N ALA A 109 -18.12 19.29 -5.07
CA ALA A 109 -19.34 18.94 -4.34
C ALA A 109 -19.83 17.51 -4.67
N LYS A 110 -19.77 17.11 -5.94
CA LYS A 110 -20.14 15.75 -6.38
C LYS A 110 -19.14 14.72 -5.87
N LEU A 111 -17.84 15.03 -5.88
CA LEU A 111 -16.79 14.15 -5.36
C LEU A 111 -16.95 13.92 -3.85
N ILE A 112 -17.28 14.97 -3.10
CA ILE A 112 -17.57 14.86 -1.67
C ILE A 112 -18.81 14.00 -1.43
N ALA A 113 -19.87 14.18 -2.22
CA ALA A 113 -21.08 13.35 -2.14
C ALA A 113 -20.77 11.87 -2.44
N SER A 114 -20.07 11.57 -3.53
CA SER A 114 -19.63 10.21 -3.86
C SER A 114 -18.73 9.62 -2.76
N ASN A 115 -17.80 10.40 -2.20
CA ASN A 115 -16.96 9.94 -1.10
C ASN A 115 -17.82 9.58 0.13
N ASN A 116 -18.88 10.34 0.43
CA ASN A 116 -19.75 10.08 1.57
C ASN A 116 -20.49 8.74 1.47
N GLU A 117 -20.80 8.26 0.26
CA GLU A 117 -21.45 6.97 -0.02
C GLU A 117 -20.55 5.75 0.25
N THR A 118 -19.24 5.96 0.46
CA THR A 118 -18.28 4.88 0.63
C THR A 118 -17.94 4.60 2.10
N TYR A 119 -17.56 3.36 2.42
CA TYR A 119 -17.08 2.95 3.74
C TYR A 119 -15.57 2.75 3.73
N TRP A 120 -14.86 3.36 4.67
CA TRP A 120 -13.39 3.30 4.74
C TRP A 120 -12.92 2.79 6.09
N VAL A 121 -11.91 1.94 6.07
CA VAL A 121 -11.18 1.49 7.25
C VAL A 121 -9.70 1.86 7.09
N PRO A 122 -9.13 2.71 7.97
CA PRO A 122 -9.77 3.39 9.08
C PRO A 122 -10.54 4.66 8.67
N ALA A 123 -11.63 4.97 9.39
CA ALA A 123 -12.55 6.07 9.06
C ALA A 123 -11.89 7.46 8.97
N PHE A 124 -10.88 7.73 9.80
CA PHE A 124 -10.19 9.03 9.79
C PHE A 124 -9.48 9.33 8.46
N VAL A 125 -9.13 8.32 7.66
CA VAL A 125 -8.51 8.53 6.35
C VAL A 125 -9.52 9.14 5.38
N LYS A 126 -10.77 8.63 5.38
CA LYS A 126 -11.88 9.23 4.64
C LYS A 126 -12.15 10.64 5.12
N GLU A 127 -12.45 10.80 6.41
CA GLU A 127 -13.01 12.03 6.98
C GLU A 127 -12.02 13.19 7.03
N LYS A 128 -10.71 12.90 7.13
CA LYS A 128 -9.67 13.93 7.25
C LYS A 128 -8.79 13.95 6.01
N ARG A 129 -7.97 12.93 5.80
CA ARG A 129 -6.90 12.97 4.79
C ARG A 129 -7.43 13.11 3.36
N PHE A 130 -8.45 12.31 3.03
CA PHE A 130 -9.01 12.26 1.69
C PHE A 130 -10.09 13.33 1.50
N HIS A 131 -11.02 13.51 2.45
CA HIS A 131 -12.04 14.56 2.37
C HIS A 131 -11.42 15.96 2.24
N ASN A 132 -10.43 16.32 3.09
CA ASN A 132 -9.77 17.63 2.98
C ASN A 132 -9.05 17.81 1.64
N TRP A 133 -8.56 16.72 1.02
CA TRP A 133 -7.97 16.78 -0.31
C TRP A 133 -9.00 17.07 -1.38
N LEU A 134 -10.19 16.44 -1.30
CA LEU A 134 -11.28 16.67 -2.25
C LEU A 134 -11.84 18.09 -2.17
N THR A 135 -11.93 18.67 -0.97
CA THR A 135 -12.42 20.04 -0.76
C THR A 135 -11.55 21.09 -1.46
N GLU A 136 -10.23 20.87 -1.48
CA GLU A 136 -9.25 21.77 -2.08
C GLU A 136 -8.74 21.24 -3.45
N ALA A 137 -9.43 20.28 -4.06
CA ALA A 137 -8.98 19.63 -5.29
C ALA A 137 -8.89 20.64 -6.43
N ARG A 138 -7.73 20.74 -7.07
CA ARG A 138 -7.49 21.56 -8.26
C ARG A 138 -7.76 20.77 -9.53
N ASP A 139 -7.89 21.49 -10.64
CA ASP A 139 -7.95 20.88 -11.96
C ASP A 139 -6.76 19.95 -12.19
N TRP A 140 -7.05 18.77 -12.73
CA TRP A 140 -6.05 17.72 -12.85
C TRP A 140 -5.32 17.85 -14.19
N CYS A 141 -4.04 18.24 -14.12
CA CYS A 141 -3.14 18.18 -15.28
C CYS A 141 -2.96 16.71 -15.70
N VAL A 142 -3.60 16.33 -16.80
CA VAL A 142 -3.67 14.95 -17.29
C VAL A 142 -2.68 14.69 -18.42
N SER A 143 -2.12 15.73 -19.05
CA SER A 143 -1.12 15.56 -20.13
C SER A 143 0.31 15.39 -19.61
N ARG A 144 1.10 14.60 -20.32
CA ARG A 144 2.53 14.41 -20.06
C ARG A 144 3.30 14.46 -21.38
N ASN A 145 4.39 15.25 -21.41
CA ASN A 145 5.32 15.27 -22.55
C ASN A 145 6.27 14.06 -22.47
N ARG A 146 5.74 12.87 -22.82
CA ARG A 146 6.44 11.58 -22.77
C ARG A 146 6.17 10.77 -24.04
N TYR A 147 6.90 9.66 -24.18
CA TYR A 147 6.81 8.77 -25.34
C TYR A 147 5.98 7.51 -25.07
N TRP A 148 6.18 6.88 -23.91
CA TRP A 148 5.50 5.65 -23.51
C TRP A 148 4.33 5.94 -22.58
N GLY A 149 3.11 5.72 -23.09
CA GLY A 149 1.84 5.95 -22.43
C GLY A 149 0.73 5.99 -23.46
N THR A 150 -0.52 6.00 -23.01
CA THR A 150 -1.69 6.10 -23.90
C THR A 150 -1.72 7.50 -24.55
N PRO A 151 -1.64 7.62 -25.89
CA PRO A 151 -1.71 8.93 -26.54
C PRO A 151 -3.06 9.60 -26.30
N ILE A 152 -3.04 10.91 -26.09
CA ILE A 152 -4.30 11.67 -25.96
C ILE A 152 -4.91 11.79 -27.37
N PRO A 153 -6.18 11.38 -27.56
CA PRO A 153 -6.79 11.26 -28.89
C PRO A 153 -7.37 12.58 -29.40
N LEU A 154 -6.59 13.66 -29.31
CA LEU A 154 -6.97 15.00 -29.76
C LEU A 154 -6.18 15.40 -31.00
N TRP A 155 -6.89 15.67 -32.09
CA TRP A 155 -6.35 16.25 -33.33
C TRP A 155 -6.71 17.73 -33.40
N VAL A 156 -5.71 18.57 -33.61
CA VAL A 156 -5.83 20.03 -33.53
C VAL A 156 -5.38 20.71 -34.81
N SER A 157 -5.96 21.87 -35.09
CA SER A 157 -5.45 22.80 -36.10
C SER A 157 -4.15 23.44 -35.61
N SER A 158 -3.36 24.02 -36.51
CA SER A 158 -2.12 24.72 -36.15
C SER A 158 -2.31 25.91 -35.22
N ASP A 159 -3.52 26.49 -35.20
CA ASP A 159 -3.92 27.60 -34.34
C ASP A 159 -4.75 27.16 -33.11
N PHE A 160 -4.96 25.85 -32.91
CA PHE A 160 -5.75 25.27 -31.82
C PHE A 160 -7.22 25.71 -31.72
N GLU A 161 -7.77 26.40 -32.73
CA GLU A 161 -9.18 26.82 -32.73
C GLU A 161 -10.14 25.67 -33.11
N GLU A 162 -9.66 24.63 -33.81
CA GLU A 162 -10.41 23.39 -34.06
C GLU A 162 -9.73 22.23 -33.34
N VAL A 163 -10.52 21.50 -32.55
CA VAL A 163 -10.08 20.33 -31.80
C VAL A 163 -11.08 19.19 -32.02
N VAL A 164 -10.59 18.06 -32.53
CA VAL A 164 -11.38 16.84 -32.75
C VAL A 164 -10.91 15.76 -31.79
N CYS A 165 -11.84 15.17 -31.03
CA CYS A 165 -11.56 14.08 -30.10
C CYS A 165 -12.05 12.76 -30.69
N ILE A 166 -11.13 11.83 -30.95
CA ILE A 166 -11.43 10.51 -31.51
C ILE A 166 -11.76 9.54 -30.38
N GLY A 167 -12.95 8.94 -30.45
CA GLY A 167 -13.50 8.10 -29.39
C GLY A 167 -13.25 6.59 -29.56
N SER A 168 -12.80 6.13 -30.73
CA SER A 168 -12.57 4.71 -30.99
C SER A 168 -11.51 4.44 -32.06
N VAL A 169 -10.96 3.22 -32.05
CA VAL A 169 -10.04 2.76 -33.12
C VAL A 169 -10.74 2.74 -34.47
N ALA A 170 -12.02 2.32 -34.53
CA ALA A 170 -12.80 2.29 -35.76
C ALA A 170 -12.93 3.69 -36.38
N GLU A 171 -13.24 4.70 -35.57
CA GLU A 171 -13.28 6.11 -36.03
C GLU A 171 -11.91 6.59 -36.51
N LEU A 172 -10.82 6.17 -35.86
CA LEU A 172 -9.47 6.50 -36.31
C LEU A 172 -9.11 5.83 -37.65
N GLU A 173 -9.53 4.57 -37.86
CA GLU A 173 -9.31 3.83 -39.10
C GLU A 173 -10.01 4.48 -40.30
N GLU A 174 -11.19 5.06 -40.11
CA GLU A 174 -11.91 5.84 -41.13
C GLU A 174 -11.06 7.01 -41.65
N HIS A 175 -10.33 7.68 -40.76
CA HIS A 175 -9.44 8.79 -41.12
C HIS A 175 -8.08 8.32 -41.65
N ALA A 176 -7.55 7.22 -41.10
CA ALA A 176 -6.25 6.69 -41.49
C ALA A 176 -6.27 5.97 -42.85
N GLY A 177 -7.43 5.49 -43.30
CA GLY A 177 -7.57 4.69 -44.51
C GLY A 177 -6.83 3.35 -44.45
N ARG A 178 -6.47 2.89 -43.23
CA ARG A 178 -5.76 1.63 -42.96
C ARG A 178 -6.24 1.04 -41.65
N LYS A 179 -6.10 -0.28 -41.52
CA LYS A 179 -6.35 -0.99 -40.26
C LYS A 179 -5.29 -0.61 -39.21
N ILE A 180 -5.71 -0.37 -37.99
CA ILE A 180 -4.86 0.02 -36.86
C ILE A 180 -4.94 -1.07 -35.79
N THR A 181 -3.81 -1.71 -35.50
CA THR A 181 -3.72 -2.76 -34.48
C THR A 181 -3.05 -2.29 -33.20
N ASP A 182 -2.31 -1.19 -33.26
CA ASP A 182 -1.59 -0.61 -32.14
C ASP A 182 -1.70 0.92 -32.24
N ILE A 183 -2.11 1.53 -31.14
CA ILE A 183 -2.37 2.97 -31.01
C ILE A 183 -1.27 3.71 -30.26
N HIS A 184 -0.11 3.09 -30.01
CA HIS A 184 1.01 3.80 -29.40
C HIS A 184 1.53 4.90 -30.33
N ARG A 185 1.96 6.00 -29.72
CA ARG A 185 2.35 7.28 -30.34
C ARG A 185 3.04 7.15 -31.71
N HIS A 186 4.15 6.41 -31.76
CA HIS A 186 4.97 6.22 -32.97
C HIS A 186 4.27 5.58 -34.18
N LEU A 187 3.07 5.00 -34.01
CA LEU A 187 2.31 4.32 -35.07
C LEU A 187 1.07 5.11 -35.52
N ILE A 188 0.73 6.18 -34.82
CA ILE A 188 -0.47 6.98 -35.08
C ILE A 188 -0.22 8.47 -35.26
N ASP A 189 0.97 8.98 -34.89
CA ASP A 189 1.32 10.40 -35.05
C ASP A 189 1.38 10.85 -36.53
N ASP A 190 1.49 9.93 -37.49
CA ASP A 190 1.43 10.22 -38.92
C ASP A 190 0.01 10.49 -39.44
N ILE A 191 -1.02 10.07 -38.69
CA ILE A 191 -2.42 10.16 -39.11
C ILE A 191 -2.90 11.60 -39.01
N GLN A 192 -3.46 12.11 -40.11
CA GLN A 192 -4.01 13.46 -40.21
C GLN A 192 -5.52 13.40 -40.48
N ILE A 193 -6.24 14.37 -39.95
CA ILE A 193 -7.71 14.46 -40.09
C ILE A 193 -8.05 15.73 -40.88
N PRO A 194 -8.83 15.64 -41.98
CA PRO A 194 -9.29 16.82 -42.69
C PRO A 194 -10.16 17.72 -41.79
N SER A 195 -9.80 19.00 -41.71
CA SER A 195 -10.57 20.01 -40.99
C SER A 195 -11.98 20.17 -41.57
N LYS A 196 -12.99 20.26 -40.69
CA LYS A 196 -14.37 20.62 -41.09
C LYS A 196 -14.56 22.14 -41.18
N MET A 197 -13.59 22.91 -40.68
CA MET A 197 -13.58 24.38 -40.66
C MET A 197 -12.67 24.99 -41.75
N GLY A 198 -12.10 24.18 -42.64
CA GLY A 198 -11.22 24.67 -43.71
C GLY A 198 -9.80 25.04 -43.25
N LYS A 199 -9.36 24.58 -42.08
CA LYS A 199 -8.04 24.82 -41.48
C LYS A 199 -6.95 23.83 -41.95
N GLY A 200 -7.18 23.17 -43.09
CA GLY A 200 -6.25 22.18 -43.66
C GLY A 200 -6.32 20.83 -42.95
N MET A 201 -5.16 20.26 -42.62
CA MET A 201 -5.04 18.95 -41.98
C MET A 201 -4.72 19.10 -40.50
N LEU A 202 -5.59 18.54 -39.65
CA LEU A 202 -5.41 18.48 -38.21
C LEU A 202 -4.37 17.41 -37.86
N LYS A 203 -3.56 17.67 -36.83
CA LYS A 203 -2.53 16.76 -36.32
C LYS A 203 -2.80 16.42 -34.87
N ARG A 204 -2.44 15.20 -34.45
CA ARG A 204 -2.52 14.82 -33.04
C ARG A 204 -1.62 15.74 -32.21
N ILE A 205 -2.06 16.11 -31.02
CA ILE A 205 -1.19 16.75 -30.02
C ILE A 205 -0.07 15.79 -29.61
N ASP A 206 1.06 16.30 -29.10
CA ASP A 206 2.22 15.45 -28.81
C ASP A 206 2.07 14.64 -27.51
N GLU A 207 1.24 15.09 -26.59
CA GLU A 207 1.17 14.56 -25.23
C GLU A 207 0.51 13.19 -25.13
N VAL A 208 0.92 12.46 -24.09
CA VAL A 208 0.30 11.21 -23.64
C VAL A 208 -0.40 11.44 -22.30
N PHE A 209 -1.29 10.54 -21.91
CA PHE A 209 -1.97 10.60 -20.63
C PHE A 209 -1.02 10.38 -19.44
N ASP A 210 -1.38 10.99 -18.32
CA ASP A 210 -0.93 10.63 -16.98
C ASP A 210 -1.30 9.17 -16.69
N CYS A 211 -0.36 8.37 -16.16
CA CYS A 211 -0.63 6.95 -15.89
C CYS A 211 -1.69 6.74 -14.79
N TRP A 212 -1.95 7.75 -13.97
CA TRP A 212 -3.08 7.73 -13.04
C TRP A 212 -4.44 7.80 -13.75
N PHE A 213 -4.51 8.37 -14.95
CA PHE A 213 -5.70 8.29 -15.81
C PHE A 213 -5.96 6.86 -16.26
N GLU A 214 -4.92 6.14 -16.70
CA GLU A 214 -5.03 4.75 -17.13
C GLU A 214 -5.48 3.84 -15.96
N SER A 215 -4.81 3.93 -14.81
CA SER A 215 -5.15 3.13 -13.64
C SER A 215 -6.51 3.49 -13.03
N GLY A 216 -6.90 4.77 -13.04
CA GLY A 216 -8.23 5.21 -12.65
C GLY A 216 -9.34 4.79 -13.63
N SER A 217 -9.00 4.55 -14.90
CA SER A 217 -9.92 4.06 -15.94
C SER A 217 -10.15 2.55 -15.87
N MET A 218 -9.34 1.84 -15.09
CA MET A 218 -9.35 0.38 -14.96
C MET A 218 -10.75 -0.26 -14.81
N PRO A 219 -11.70 0.28 -14.00
CA PRO A 219 -12.99 -0.37 -13.79
C PRO A 219 -13.78 -0.65 -15.08
N TYR A 220 -13.74 0.27 -16.03
CA TYR A 220 -14.44 0.14 -17.31
C TYR A 220 -13.49 -0.29 -18.45
N ALA A 221 -12.25 0.22 -18.46
CA ALA A 221 -11.27 -0.10 -19.49
C ALA A 221 -10.89 -1.59 -19.50
N SER A 222 -10.80 -2.24 -18.33
CA SER A 222 -10.48 -3.67 -18.23
C SER A 222 -11.54 -4.61 -18.84
N LYS A 223 -12.73 -4.08 -19.12
CA LYS A 223 -13.86 -4.79 -19.72
C LYS A 223 -14.14 -4.38 -21.16
N HIS A 224 -13.28 -3.52 -21.73
CA HIS A 224 -13.49 -2.92 -23.06
C HIS A 224 -14.82 -2.14 -23.17
N TYR A 225 -15.35 -1.64 -22.04
CA TYR A 225 -16.53 -0.77 -22.03
C TYR A 225 -16.20 0.56 -22.73
N PRO A 226 -17.11 1.12 -23.55
CA PRO A 226 -18.50 0.70 -23.77
C PRO A 226 -18.71 -0.28 -24.95
N PHE A 227 -17.64 -0.71 -25.62
CA PHE A 227 -17.72 -1.51 -26.84
C PHE A 227 -18.14 -2.96 -26.56
N GLU A 228 -17.63 -3.53 -25.48
CA GLU A 228 -17.94 -4.88 -25.00
C GLU A 228 -18.16 -4.89 -23.48
N GLY A 229 -18.60 -6.03 -22.95
CA GLY A 229 -18.64 -6.25 -21.51
C GLY A 229 -19.62 -5.36 -20.73
N LYS A 230 -20.55 -4.67 -21.40
CA LYS A 230 -21.48 -3.72 -20.79
C LYS A 230 -22.26 -4.29 -19.61
N ASP A 231 -22.93 -5.42 -19.80
CA ASP A 231 -23.72 -6.08 -18.75
C ASP A 231 -22.84 -6.51 -17.56
N ASP A 232 -21.61 -6.93 -17.82
CA ASP A 232 -20.66 -7.34 -16.77
C ASP A 232 -20.19 -6.13 -15.96
N PHE A 233 -19.83 -5.04 -16.64
CA PHE A 233 -19.46 -3.78 -16.00
C PHE A 233 -20.62 -3.21 -15.16
N GLU A 234 -21.82 -3.09 -15.73
CA GLU A 234 -22.97 -2.52 -15.02
C GLU A 234 -23.41 -3.35 -13.81
N LYS A 235 -23.18 -4.68 -13.82
CA LYS A 235 -23.44 -5.56 -12.67
C LYS A 235 -22.36 -5.49 -11.59
N THR A 236 -21.11 -5.25 -11.98
CA THR A 236 -19.95 -5.28 -11.07
C THR A 236 -19.53 -3.90 -10.57
N PHE A 237 -20.05 -2.83 -11.15
CA PHE A 237 -19.79 -1.45 -10.78
C PHE A 237 -20.97 -0.86 -9.97
N PRO A 238 -20.73 -0.26 -8.80
CA PRO A 238 -19.44 -0.04 -8.14
C PRO A 238 -18.87 -1.29 -7.47
N ALA A 239 -17.54 -1.38 -7.39
CA ALA A 239 -16.84 -2.51 -6.77
C ALA A 239 -17.20 -2.65 -5.28
N GLN A 240 -17.39 -3.88 -4.79
CA GLN A 240 -17.76 -4.07 -3.38
C GLN A 240 -16.60 -3.77 -2.43
N PHE A 241 -15.34 -4.00 -2.84
CA PHE A 241 -14.17 -3.88 -1.98
C PHE A 241 -12.89 -3.57 -2.76
N ILE A 242 -12.07 -2.66 -2.24
CA ILE A 242 -10.66 -2.47 -2.64
C ILE A 242 -9.76 -2.30 -1.40
N ALA A 243 -8.47 -2.61 -1.52
CA ALA A 243 -7.51 -2.40 -0.44
C ALA A 243 -6.12 -2.07 -0.98
N GLU A 244 -5.57 -0.92 -0.58
CA GLU A 244 -4.23 -0.48 -0.95
C GLU A 244 -3.60 0.40 0.14
N GLY A 245 -2.33 0.75 -0.05
CA GLY A 245 -1.57 1.58 0.89
C GLY A 245 -2.10 3.00 1.06
N LEU A 246 -1.75 3.61 2.21
CA LEU A 246 -2.11 5.00 2.54
C LEU A 246 -1.70 6.04 1.49
N ASP A 247 -0.62 5.79 0.76
CA ASP A 247 -0.13 6.64 -0.33
C ASP A 247 -1.14 6.75 -1.49
N GLN A 248 -2.03 5.78 -1.67
CA GLN A 248 -3.05 5.81 -2.73
C GLN A 248 -4.14 6.86 -2.53
N THR A 249 -4.22 7.47 -1.33
CA THR A 249 -5.08 8.65 -1.09
C THR A 249 -4.74 9.84 -1.99
N ARG A 250 -3.52 9.90 -2.56
CA ARG A 250 -3.08 10.92 -3.51
C ARG A 250 -2.77 10.36 -4.90
N GLY A 251 -3.14 9.11 -5.16
CA GLY A 251 -2.91 8.42 -6.43
C GLY A 251 -4.19 7.74 -6.92
N TRP A 252 -4.24 6.41 -6.81
CA TRP A 252 -5.31 5.60 -7.41
C TRP A 252 -6.70 5.89 -6.84
N PHE A 253 -6.85 6.05 -5.51
CA PHE A 253 -8.17 6.33 -4.92
C PHE A 253 -8.74 7.67 -5.41
N TYR A 254 -7.88 8.66 -5.56
CA TYR A 254 -8.27 9.99 -6.05
C TYR A 254 -8.76 9.92 -7.50
N THR A 255 -7.98 9.29 -8.38
CA THR A 255 -8.31 9.22 -9.81
C THR A 255 -9.49 8.32 -10.11
N LEU A 256 -9.65 7.20 -9.38
CA LEU A 256 -10.89 6.41 -9.39
C LEU A 256 -12.10 7.28 -9.04
N MET A 257 -12.03 8.04 -7.95
CA MET A 257 -13.14 8.89 -7.50
C MET A 257 -13.47 9.96 -8.55
N VAL A 258 -12.44 10.65 -9.07
CA VAL A 258 -12.60 11.68 -10.10
C VAL A 258 -13.27 11.12 -11.35
N LEU A 259 -12.75 10.05 -11.95
CA LEU A 259 -13.27 9.51 -13.19
C LEU A 259 -14.66 8.90 -13.01
N SER A 260 -14.88 8.18 -11.92
CA SER A 260 -16.16 7.56 -11.60
C SER A 260 -17.28 8.59 -11.41
N THR A 261 -17.01 9.65 -10.65
CA THR A 261 -17.98 10.73 -10.42
C THR A 261 -18.26 11.52 -11.72
N HIS A 262 -17.25 11.74 -12.56
CA HIS A 262 -17.44 12.46 -13.83
C HIS A 262 -18.23 11.65 -14.86
N LEU A 263 -17.86 10.38 -15.06
CA LEU A 263 -18.40 9.56 -16.14
C LEU A 263 -19.72 8.89 -15.75
N PHE A 264 -19.88 8.50 -14.49
CA PHE A 264 -21.01 7.67 -14.04
C PHE A 264 -21.82 8.30 -12.90
N GLY A 265 -21.37 9.41 -12.32
CA GLY A 265 -22.07 10.09 -11.23
C GLY A 265 -22.16 9.27 -9.94
N LYS A 266 -21.28 8.29 -9.74
CA LYS A 266 -21.28 7.36 -8.60
C LYS A 266 -19.89 7.23 -7.99
N ALA A 267 -19.81 6.75 -6.76
CA ALA A 267 -18.55 6.29 -6.18
C ALA A 267 -18.02 5.04 -6.91
N PRO A 268 -16.70 4.88 -7.06
CA PRO A 268 -16.12 3.73 -7.77
C PRO A 268 -16.15 2.41 -6.97
N PHE A 269 -16.29 2.50 -5.65
CA PHE A 269 -16.28 1.35 -4.73
C PHE A 269 -17.21 1.59 -3.54
N GLN A 270 -17.62 0.52 -2.86
CA GLN A 270 -18.44 0.57 -1.65
C GLN A 270 -17.59 0.54 -0.39
N ASN A 271 -16.59 -0.35 -0.31
CA ASN A 271 -15.73 -0.52 0.86
C ASN A 271 -14.25 -0.41 0.50
N LEU A 272 -13.47 0.26 1.36
CA LEU A 272 -12.04 0.49 1.15
C LEU A 272 -11.25 0.25 2.43
N ILE A 273 -10.22 -0.61 2.37
CA ILE A 273 -9.22 -0.73 3.44
C ILE A 273 -7.94 0.01 3.02
N VAL A 274 -7.48 0.88 3.90
CA VAL A 274 -6.19 1.55 3.78
C VAL A 274 -5.20 0.82 4.68
N ASN A 275 -4.23 0.12 4.10
CA ASN A 275 -3.16 -0.48 4.88
C ASN A 275 -2.05 0.53 5.21
N GLY A 276 -1.43 0.35 6.38
CA GLY A 276 -0.20 1.04 6.75
C GLY A 276 0.97 0.67 5.82
N LEU A 277 2.06 1.43 5.92
CA LEU A 277 3.27 1.13 5.17
C LEU A 277 4.07 0.05 5.89
N VAL A 278 4.64 -0.86 5.11
CA VAL A 278 5.62 -1.81 5.65
C VAL A 278 6.97 -1.11 5.73
N LEU A 279 7.53 -1.05 6.93
CA LEU A 279 8.79 -0.41 7.25
C LEU A 279 9.89 -1.45 7.41
N ALA A 280 11.12 -1.04 7.11
CA ALA A 280 12.32 -1.79 7.43
C ALA A 280 12.48 -1.91 8.97
N SER A 281 13.37 -2.78 9.42
CA SER A 281 13.65 -2.97 10.85
C SER A 281 14.16 -1.72 11.56
N ASP A 282 14.75 -0.76 10.82
CA ASP A 282 15.19 0.54 11.34
C ASP A 282 14.08 1.62 11.32
N GLY A 283 12.85 1.24 10.96
CA GLY A 283 11.70 2.14 10.88
C GLY A 283 11.66 3.00 9.62
N LYS A 284 12.63 2.87 8.70
CA LYS A 284 12.59 3.60 7.42
C LYS A 284 11.68 2.91 6.42
N LYS A 285 11.17 3.69 5.46
CA LYS A 285 10.46 3.15 4.30
C LYS A 285 11.36 2.18 3.54
N MET A 286 10.84 0.99 3.25
CA MET A 286 11.56 0.02 2.42
C MET A 286 11.71 0.56 0.99
N SER A 287 12.88 0.37 0.40
CA SER A 287 13.19 0.79 -0.97
C SER A 287 14.09 -0.21 -1.66
N LYS A 288 13.74 -0.53 -2.92
CA LYS A 288 14.58 -1.35 -3.80
C LYS A 288 15.98 -0.77 -3.96
N ARG A 289 16.08 0.56 -4.02
CA ARG A 289 17.34 1.30 -4.13
C ARG A 289 18.20 1.19 -2.87
N LEU A 290 17.56 1.19 -1.70
CA LEU A 290 18.27 1.10 -0.41
C LEU A 290 18.60 -0.34 0.00
N GLN A 291 18.00 -1.33 -0.69
CA GLN A 291 18.14 -2.77 -0.36
C GLN A 291 17.89 -3.06 1.13
N ASN A 292 17.06 -2.25 1.80
CA ASN A 292 16.78 -2.31 3.23
C ASN A 292 15.57 -3.19 3.56
N TYR A 293 15.31 -4.20 2.74
CA TYR A 293 14.18 -5.13 2.90
C TYR A 293 14.68 -6.57 2.74
N PRO A 294 14.11 -7.52 3.49
CA PRO A 294 14.35 -8.93 3.22
C PRO A 294 13.74 -9.29 1.86
N ASP A 295 14.55 -9.87 0.97
CA ASP A 295 14.07 -10.34 -0.34
C ASP A 295 12.95 -11.38 -0.12
N PRO A 296 11.72 -11.17 -0.63
CA PRO A 296 10.63 -12.13 -0.45
C PRO A 296 10.93 -13.53 -1.01
N GLN A 297 11.79 -13.65 -2.02
CA GLN A 297 12.15 -14.94 -2.61
C GLN A 297 13.44 -15.53 -2.03
N ALA A 298 14.42 -14.69 -1.69
CA ALA A 298 15.71 -15.15 -1.14
C ALA A 298 15.77 -15.21 0.39
N SER A 299 14.82 -14.61 1.11
CA SER A 299 14.75 -14.72 2.57
C SER A 299 14.09 -16.02 3.00
N SER A 300 14.66 -16.62 4.04
CA SER A 300 14.18 -17.74 4.86
C SER A 300 12.80 -17.53 5.51
N VAL A 301 11.89 -16.83 4.85
CA VAL A 301 10.53 -16.56 5.34
C VAL A 301 9.53 -17.49 4.65
N TYR A 302 9.45 -17.50 3.33
CA TYR A 302 8.49 -18.40 2.65
C TYR A 302 8.87 -19.88 2.74
N PRO A 303 10.13 -20.30 2.47
CA PRO A 303 10.51 -21.71 2.55
C PRO A 303 10.56 -22.26 3.98
N THR A 304 10.89 -21.42 4.97
CA THR A 304 11.11 -21.85 6.36
C THR A 304 9.87 -21.72 7.24
N ILE A 305 8.99 -20.73 6.98
CA ILE A 305 7.87 -20.38 7.85
C ILE A 305 6.51 -20.54 7.15
N GLY A 306 6.48 -20.51 5.81
CA GLY A 306 5.26 -20.73 5.02
C GLY A 306 4.32 -19.53 4.93
N ALA A 307 3.56 -19.46 3.83
CA ALA A 307 2.73 -18.29 3.48
C ALA A 307 1.62 -17.95 4.50
N ALA A 308 1.13 -18.94 5.27
CA ALA A 308 0.06 -18.73 6.24
C ALA A 308 0.51 -17.85 7.41
N ILE A 309 1.72 -18.05 7.92
CA ILE A 309 2.24 -17.33 9.08
C ILE A 309 2.63 -15.90 8.70
N SER A 310 3.19 -15.69 7.50
CA SER A 310 3.43 -14.34 6.96
C SER A 310 2.12 -13.55 6.82
N ARG A 311 1.04 -14.20 6.34
CA ARG A 311 -0.30 -13.58 6.27
C ARG A 311 -0.87 -13.26 7.64
N CYS A 312 -0.73 -14.18 8.62
CA CYS A 312 -1.16 -13.91 9.99
C CYS A 312 -0.43 -12.70 10.57
N LYS A 313 0.90 -12.59 10.41
CA LYS A 313 1.66 -11.45 10.92
C LYS A 313 1.17 -10.12 10.35
N LEU A 314 0.96 -10.07 9.04
CA LEU A 314 0.43 -8.88 8.38
C LEU A 314 -1.01 -8.56 8.84
N GLY A 315 -1.83 -9.59 9.08
CA GLY A 315 -3.18 -9.45 9.64
C GLY A 315 -3.21 -8.92 11.07
N TYR A 316 -2.29 -9.35 11.94
CA TYR A 316 -2.16 -8.85 13.33
C TYR A 316 -1.85 -7.36 13.37
N SER A 317 -0.99 -6.89 12.46
CA SER A 317 -0.43 -5.54 12.47
C SER A 317 -1.15 -4.58 11.53
N CYS A 318 -2.38 -4.87 11.09
CA CYS A 318 -3.04 -4.11 10.02
C CYS A 318 -3.44 -2.64 10.37
N ASN A 319 -2.97 -2.06 11.49
CA ASN A 319 -3.08 -0.63 11.80
C ASN A 319 -2.18 -0.22 13.00
N PRO A 320 -1.42 0.91 12.98
CA PRO A 320 -0.75 1.60 11.87
C PRO A 320 0.64 0.99 11.57
N ASP A 321 1.40 1.58 10.63
CA ASP A 321 2.71 1.18 10.07
C ASP A 321 3.42 -0.03 10.71
N VAL A 322 3.72 -1.04 9.88
CA VAL A 322 4.23 -2.33 10.35
C VAL A 322 5.73 -2.42 10.12
N GLN A 323 6.50 -2.49 11.20
CA GLN A 323 7.90 -2.88 11.13
C GLN A 323 8.01 -4.38 10.79
N PHE A 324 8.59 -4.68 9.64
CA PHE A 324 8.78 -6.05 9.18
C PHE A 324 10.21 -6.50 9.44
N ALA A 325 10.36 -7.40 10.41
CA ALA A 325 11.62 -8.06 10.74
C ALA A 325 11.41 -9.57 10.70
N ALA A 326 12.36 -10.32 10.15
CA ALA A 326 12.28 -11.78 10.05
C ALA A 326 12.04 -12.44 11.42
N CYS A 327 12.66 -11.91 12.48
CA CYS A 327 12.48 -12.39 13.86
C CYS A 327 11.03 -12.34 14.35
N HIS A 328 10.26 -11.31 13.97
CA HIS A 328 8.85 -11.18 14.35
C HIS A 328 7.94 -12.19 13.66
N VAL A 329 8.34 -12.68 12.48
CA VAL A 329 7.61 -13.69 11.71
C VAL A 329 7.93 -15.09 12.25
N VAL A 330 9.19 -15.34 12.62
CA VAL A 330 9.64 -16.58 13.30
C VAL A 330 8.93 -16.75 14.65
N GLN A 331 8.85 -15.71 15.48
CA GLN A 331 8.13 -15.77 16.76
C GLN A 331 6.65 -16.17 16.62
N LEU A 332 5.99 -15.66 15.58
CA LEU A 332 4.60 -16.03 15.30
C LEU A 332 4.50 -17.47 14.77
N ALA A 333 5.49 -17.91 13.99
CA ALA A 333 5.61 -19.28 13.52
C ALA A 333 5.72 -20.27 14.68
N ASP A 334 6.64 -20.00 15.61
CA ASP A 334 6.89 -20.85 16.77
C ASP A 334 5.66 -20.89 17.69
N SER A 335 5.01 -19.75 17.92
CA SER A 335 3.78 -19.68 18.71
C SER A 335 2.64 -20.49 18.07
N ALA A 336 2.45 -20.36 16.75
CA ALA A 336 1.40 -21.07 16.01
C ALA A 336 1.70 -22.56 15.86
N ALA A 337 2.95 -22.93 15.61
CA ALA A 337 3.41 -24.32 15.52
C ALA A 337 3.30 -25.02 16.87
N THR A 338 3.68 -24.36 17.97
CA THR A 338 3.56 -24.88 19.33
C THR A 338 2.09 -25.08 19.71
N ALA A 339 1.21 -24.10 19.44
CA ALA A 339 -0.21 -24.23 19.71
C ALA A 339 -0.86 -25.35 18.87
N THR A 340 -0.49 -25.46 17.60
CA THR A 340 -0.96 -26.55 16.73
C THR A 340 -0.44 -27.89 17.22
N ALA A 341 0.82 -27.98 17.62
CA ALA A 341 1.40 -29.22 18.08
C ALA A 341 0.79 -29.68 19.41
N ALA A 342 0.59 -28.75 20.35
CA ALA A 342 0.01 -29.01 21.66
C ALA A 342 -1.47 -29.40 21.63
N CYS A 343 -2.24 -29.01 20.60
CA CYS A 343 -3.65 -29.38 20.49
C CYS A 343 -3.92 -30.49 19.47
N HIS A 344 -3.25 -30.46 18.31
CA HIS A 344 -3.56 -31.35 17.20
C HIS A 344 -2.91 -32.74 17.35
N TYR A 345 -1.63 -32.82 17.74
CA TYR A 345 -0.96 -34.12 17.87
C TYR A 345 -1.52 -34.98 19.02
N PRO A 346 -1.84 -34.44 20.20
CA PRO A 346 -2.49 -35.21 21.26
C PRO A 346 -3.85 -35.76 20.80
N CYS A 347 -4.69 -34.95 20.14
CA CYS A 347 -5.96 -35.43 19.58
C CYS A 347 -5.72 -36.53 18.54
N LYS A 348 -4.78 -36.34 17.61
CA LYS A 348 -4.48 -37.35 16.59
C LYS A 348 -3.98 -38.68 17.18
N ASN A 349 -3.17 -38.60 18.24
CA ASN A 349 -2.61 -39.77 18.94
C ASN A 349 -3.67 -40.49 19.78
N LEU A 350 -4.56 -39.75 20.46
CA LEU A 350 -5.74 -40.29 21.14
C LEU A 350 -6.65 -41.03 20.16
N ARG A 351 -6.80 -40.54 18.93
CA ARG A 351 -7.66 -41.17 17.92
C ARG A 351 -7.09 -42.50 17.46
N ALA A 352 -5.78 -42.51 17.26
CA ALA A 352 -5.03 -43.69 16.83
C ALA A 352 -5.08 -44.79 17.90
N SER A 353 -5.02 -44.44 19.19
CA SER A 353 -5.09 -45.38 20.31
C SER A 353 -6.52 -45.80 20.70
N THR A 354 -7.55 -45.09 20.21
CA THR A 354 -8.95 -45.44 20.48
C THR A 354 -9.42 -46.62 19.60
N PRO A 355 -9.97 -47.71 20.18
CA PRO A 355 -10.42 -48.89 19.44
C PRO A 355 -11.50 -48.57 18.38
N PRO A 356 -11.49 -49.21 17.19
CA PRO A 356 -12.45 -48.92 16.12
C PRO A 356 -13.92 -49.03 16.53
N ALA A 357 -14.25 -49.96 17.44
CA ALA A 357 -15.61 -50.18 17.95
C ALA A 357 -16.15 -49.03 18.84
N MET A 358 -15.26 -48.18 19.38
CA MET A 358 -15.64 -46.98 20.12
C MET A 358 -15.75 -45.74 19.23
N ARG A 359 -15.20 -45.74 18.01
CA ARG A 359 -15.22 -44.57 17.11
C ARG A 359 -16.61 -44.24 16.55
N SER A 360 -17.59 -45.12 16.70
CA SER A 360 -18.96 -44.97 16.18
C SER A 360 -20.02 -44.58 17.22
N ARG A 361 -19.65 -44.41 18.51
CA ARG A 361 -20.57 -43.92 19.54
C ARG A 361 -20.50 -42.39 19.62
N PRO A 362 -21.64 -41.64 19.68
CA PRO A 362 -21.63 -40.18 19.85
C PRO A 362 -20.88 -39.73 21.12
N SER A 363 -20.97 -40.54 22.17
CA SER A 363 -20.27 -40.34 23.45
C SER A 363 -18.75 -40.58 23.37
N ALA A 364 -18.24 -41.14 22.28
CA ALA A 364 -16.82 -41.44 22.05
C ALA A 364 -16.26 -40.75 20.79
N LEU A 365 -16.89 -39.66 20.33
CA LEU A 365 -16.26 -38.70 19.43
C LEU A 365 -15.22 -37.89 20.22
N GLU A 366 -14.00 -37.80 19.68
CA GLU A 366 -12.95 -36.95 20.23
C GLU A 366 -13.36 -35.47 20.26
N GLN A 367 -12.69 -34.71 21.12
CA GLN A 367 -12.86 -33.27 21.28
C GLN A 367 -12.78 -32.50 19.93
N SER A 368 -11.98 -32.98 18.98
CA SER A 368 -11.82 -32.46 17.61
C SER A 368 -13.02 -32.76 16.69
N ASP A 369 -13.52 -34.00 16.68
CA ASP A 369 -14.68 -34.42 15.90
C ASP A 369 -15.99 -33.84 16.50
N ARG A 370 -16.04 -33.63 17.83
CA ARG A 370 -17.09 -32.87 18.51
C ARG A 370 -17.07 -31.38 18.15
N PHE A 371 -15.90 -30.77 17.97
CA PHE A 371 -15.77 -29.42 17.45
C PHE A 371 -16.38 -29.28 16.04
N ALA A 372 -16.07 -30.23 15.14
CA ALA A 372 -16.59 -30.24 13.77
C ALA A 372 -18.10 -30.58 13.70
N ALA A 373 -18.60 -31.43 14.58
CA ALA A 373 -20.02 -31.80 14.64
C ALA A 373 -20.88 -30.73 15.36
N ALA A 374 -20.38 -30.13 16.44
CA ALA A 374 -21.01 -28.99 17.12
C ALA A 374 -20.98 -27.72 16.26
N ALA A 375 -19.94 -27.57 15.44
CA ALA A 375 -19.88 -26.54 14.41
C ALA A 375 -21.00 -26.63 13.38
N ARG A 376 -21.51 -27.84 13.13
CA ARG A 376 -22.59 -28.16 12.18
C ARG A 376 -23.96 -28.32 12.86
N GLY A 377 -24.05 -28.13 14.17
CA GLY A 377 -25.31 -28.19 14.93
C GLY A 377 -25.84 -29.59 15.27
N ASN A 378 -25.06 -30.65 15.04
CA ASN A 378 -25.56 -32.04 15.01
C ASN A 378 -25.27 -32.87 16.28
N LEU A 379 -25.10 -32.25 17.45
CA LEU A 379 -24.87 -32.98 18.71
C LEU A 379 -25.93 -32.60 19.75
N ASP A 380 -26.61 -33.61 20.31
CA ASP A 380 -27.42 -33.44 21.52
C ASP A 380 -26.50 -33.17 22.70
N SER A 381 -26.60 -31.96 23.25
CA SER A 381 -25.71 -31.50 24.33
C SER A 381 -25.95 -32.22 25.65
N SER A 382 -27.05 -32.98 25.80
CA SER A 382 -27.51 -33.58 27.06
C SER A 382 -26.56 -34.64 27.68
N GLU A 383 -25.61 -35.20 26.91
CA GLU A 383 -24.68 -36.26 27.37
C GLU A 383 -23.24 -35.79 27.68
N SER A 384 -22.89 -34.52 27.44
CA SER A 384 -21.52 -34.02 27.67
C SER A 384 -21.32 -33.42 29.07
N SER A 385 -20.13 -33.57 29.66
CA SER A 385 -19.80 -32.96 30.95
C SER A 385 -19.92 -31.43 30.91
N GLU A 386 -20.24 -30.82 32.05
CA GLU A 386 -20.51 -29.38 32.17
C GLU A 386 -19.33 -28.52 31.69
N ARG A 387 -18.09 -28.91 32.03
CA ARG A 387 -16.86 -28.28 31.52
C ARG A 387 -16.75 -28.35 29.99
N HIS A 388 -17.16 -29.46 29.38
CA HIS A 388 -17.13 -29.63 27.92
C HIS A 388 -18.20 -28.77 27.22
N ARG A 389 -19.37 -28.61 27.83
CA ARG A 389 -20.41 -27.70 27.33
C ARG A 389 -19.96 -26.25 27.38
N THR A 390 -19.34 -25.84 28.48
CA THR A 390 -18.98 -24.44 28.73
C THR A 390 -17.71 -24.01 28.00
N GLU A 391 -16.63 -24.78 28.09
CA GLU A 391 -15.33 -24.36 27.53
C GLU A 391 -15.18 -24.68 26.03
N PHE A 392 -15.82 -25.75 25.53
CA PHE A 392 -15.54 -26.28 24.18
C PHE A 392 -16.73 -26.22 23.21
N LEU A 393 -17.96 -26.02 23.70
CA LEU A 393 -19.16 -25.96 22.84
C LEU A 393 -19.83 -24.58 22.85
N SER A 394 -20.01 -23.96 24.02
CA SER A 394 -20.66 -22.63 24.11
C SER A 394 -19.71 -21.49 23.76
N GLU A 395 -18.45 -21.54 24.18
CA GLU A 395 -17.45 -20.51 23.85
C GLU A 395 -17.19 -20.34 22.34
N PRO A 396 -16.97 -21.40 21.53
CA PRO A 396 -16.83 -21.25 20.09
C PRO A 396 -18.12 -20.76 19.40
N LYS A 397 -19.30 -21.17 19.91
CA LYS A 397 -20.59 -20.68 19.41
C LYS A 397 -20.82 -19.21 19.74
N SER A 398 -20.35 -18.72 20.89
CA SER A 398 -20.45 -17.31 21.27
C SER A 398 -19.43 -16.42 20.55
N ARG A 399 -18.25 -16.95 20.19
CA ARG A 399 -17.22 -16.22 19.43
C ARG A 399 -17.54 -16.08 17.95
N ARG A 400 -18.31 -16.99 17.35
CA ARG A 400 -18.65 -16.95 15.91
C ARG A 400 -19.37 -15.66 15.48
N PRO A 401 -20.46 -15.22 16.14
CA PRO A 401 -21.11 -13.95 15.80
C PRO A 401 -20.14 -12.77 15.86
N ALA A 402 -19.25 -12.73 16.86
CA ALA A 402 -18.25 -11.68 17.00
C ALA A 402 -17.21 -11.71 15.87
N LEU A 403 -16.74 -12.91 15.46
CA LEU A 403 -15.82 -13.08 14.34
C LEU A 403 -16.46 -12.67 13.01
N THR A 404 -17.70 -13.11 12.77
CA THR A 404 -18.48 -12.75 11.57
C THR A 404 -18.75 -11.24 11.53
N ALA A 405 -19.12 -10.64 12.67
CA ALA A 405 -19.32 -9.20 12.77
C ALA A 405 -18.03 -8.41 12.53
N ALA A 406 -16.90 -8.88 13.08
CA ALA A 406 -15.60 -8.25 12.86
C ALA A 406 -15.15 -8.35 11.40
N LEU A 407 -15.35 -9.50 10.74
CA LEU A 407 -15.07 -9.64 9.30
C LEU A 407 -16.01 -8.76 8.44
N ALA A 408 -17.29 -8.70 8.78
CA ALA A 408 -18.26 -7.84 8.09
C ALA A 408 -17.94 -6.34 8.24
N ALA A 409 -17.31 -5.95 9.36
CA ALA A 409 -16.80 -4.61 9.61
C ALA A 409 -15.36 -4.39 9.11
N PHE A 410 -14.78 -5.34 8.37
CA PHE A 410 -13.39 -5.29 7.90
C PHE A 410 -12.32 -5.14 9.02
N GLY A 411 -12.65 -5.57 10.24
CA GLY A 411 -11.80 -5.55 11.43
C GLY A 411 -10.85 -6.74 11.52
N PHE A 412 -9.90 -6.86 10.59
CA PHE A 412 -8.97 -8.01 10.54
C PHE A 412 -8.09 -8.17 11.80
N SER A 413 -7.60 -7.08 12.39
CA SER A 413 -6.78 -7.16 13.62
C SER A 413 -7.58 -7.66 14.82
N SER A 414 -8.88 -7.36 14.93
CA SER A 414 -9.71 -7.88 16.04
C SER A 414 -10.10 -9.35 15.86
N VAL A 415 -10.25 -9.80 14.60
CA VAL A 415 -10.44 -11.21 14.24
C VAL A 415 -9.21 -12.04 14.62
N VAL A 416 -8.03 -11.51 14.37
CA VAL A 416 -6.75 -12.20 14.54
C VAL A 416 -6.19 -12.01 15.97
N GLY A 417 -6.45 -10.87 16.61
CA GLY A 417 -5.95 -10.41 17.91
C GLY A 417 -6.70 -10.89 19.15
N GLY A 418 -7.71 -11.76 19.01
CA GLY A 418 -8.46 -12.37 20.14
C GLY A 418 -7.62 -13.20 21.13
N SER A 419 -6.29 -13.21 21.01
CA SER A 419 -5.32 -13.87 21.90
C SER A 419 -4.24 -12.90 22.42
N GLN A 420 -4.61 -11.67 22.81
CA GLN A 420 -3.66 -10.66 23.35
C GLN A 420 -2.87 -11.11 24.59
N ALA A 421 -3.15 -12.26 25.20
CA ALA A 421 -2.39 -12.79 26.33
C ALA A 421 -0.98 -13.34 25.98
N ALA A 422 -0.63 -13.51 24.69
CA ALA A 422 0.58 -14.25 24.30
C ALA A 422 1.81 -13.40 23.91
N HIS A 423 1.76 -12.06 23.93
CA HIS A 423 2.84 -11.22 23.38
C HIS A 423 3.39 -10.16 24.35
N ALA A 424 3.72 -10.58 25.57
CA ALA A 424 4.57 -9.80 26.46
C ALA A 424 6.03 -10.28 26.38
N THR A 425 6.86 -9.50 25.69
CA THR A 425 8.25 -9.14 26.03
C THR A 425 9.37 -10.19 25.95
N LEU A 426 10.25 -10.07 24.95
CA LEU A 426 11.70 -10.36 25.09
C LEU A 426 12.49 -9.31 24.27
N LYS A 427 13.51 -8.69 24.86
CA LYS A 427 14.36 -7.63 24.24
C LYS A 427 15.72 -8.24 23.85
N GLY A 428 16.40 -7.61 22.89
CA GLY A 428 17.55 -8.17 22.14
C GLY A 428 18.73 -8.84 22.87
N GLN A 429 18.86 -8.81 24.19
CA GLN A 429 19.82 -9.66 24.92
C GLN A 429 19.35 -11.12 25.00
N ASP A 430 18.05 -11.37 24.86
CA ASP A 430 17.44 -12.71 24.88
C ASP A 430 17.70 -13.49 23.58
N HIS A 431 18.07 -12.81 22.48
CA HIS A 431 18.34 -13.44 21.18
C HIS A 431 19.54 -14.40 21.24
N ASP A 432 20.67 -13.96 21.80
CA ASP A 432 21.87 -14.81 21.89
C ASP A 432 21.69 -15.94 22.90
N VAL A 433 20.77 -15.80 23.86
CA VAL A 433 20.43 -16.87 24.81
C VAL A 433 19.54 -17.90 24.13
N VAL A 434 18.54 -17.46 23.35
CA VAL A 434 17.61 -18.34 22.62
C VAL A 434 18.31 -19.05 21.47
N VAL A 435 19.19 -18.38 20.71
CA VAL A 435 19.97 -19.00 19.64
C VAL A 435 20.93 -20.05 20.20
N ARG A 436 21.65 -19.74 21.30
CA ARG A 436 22.51 -20.73 21.98
C ARG A 436 21.70 -21.90 22.54
N ALA A 437 20.52 -21.65 23.10
CA ALA A 437 19.64 -22.72 23.58
C ALA A 437 19.13 -23.60 22.43
N ALA A 438 18.76 -23.02 21.29
CA ALA A 438 18.31 -23.75 20.11
C ALA A 438 19.44 -24.61 19.50
N ASP A 439 20.66 -24.07 19.41
CA ASP A 439 21.82 -24.81 18.92
C ASP A 439 22.18 -25.98 19.85
N SER A 440 22.15 -25.77 21.17
CA SER A 440 22.34 -26.83 22.17
C SER A 440 21.25 -27.90 22.07
N LEU A 441 19.99 -27.51 21.92
CA LEU A 441 18.88 -28.44 21.77
C LEU A 441 19.00 -29.29 20.49
N HIS A 442 19.46 -28.68 19.40
CA HIS A 442 19.64 -29.37 18.12
C HIS A 442 20.82 -30.36 18.17
N ALA A 443 21.93 -29.98 18.82
CA ALA A 443 23.05 -30.88 19.08
C ALA A 443 22.65 -32.08 19.96
N LEU A 444 21.80 -31.84 20.95
CA LEU A 444 21.29 -32.87 21.86
C LEU A 444 20.33 -33.84 21.15
N GLN A 445 19.44 -33.32 20.30
CA GLN A 445 18.56 -34.12 19.45
C GLN A 445 19.33 -35.04 18.50
N GLY A 446 20.44 -34.56 17.92
CA GLY A 446 21.32 -35.35 17.06
C GLY A 446 21.98 -36.53 17.80
N ARG A 447 22.24 -36.38 19.10
CA ARG A 447 22.87 -37.40 19.95
C ARG A 447 21.87 -38.20 20.79
N TRP A 448 20.58 -37.86 20.73
CA TRP A 448 19.54 -38.36 21.65
C TRP A 448 19.48 -39.88 21.72
N LYS A 449 19.51 -40.57 20.56
CA LYS A 449 19.50 -42.04 20.51
C LYS A 449 20.72 -42.66 21.20
N SER A 450 21.88 -42.03 21.07
CA SER A 450 23.12 -42.49 21.73
C SER A 450 23.11 -42.20 23.22
N LEU A 451 22.52 -41.10 23.67
CA LEU A 451 22.41 -40.73 25.07
C LEU A 451 21.43 -41.63 25.82
N VAL A 452 20.27 -41.92 25.20
CA VAL A 452 19.28 -42.86 25.74
C VAL A 452 19.85 -44.27 25.87
N ALA A 453 20.70 -44.70 24.94
CA ALA A 453 21.37 -46.00 25.01
C ALA A 453 22.37 -46.13 26.18
N LYS A 454 22.86 -45.00 26.72
CA LYS A 454 23.78 -44.96 27.87
C LYS A 454 23.06 -44.99 29.23
N GLY A 455 21.72 -44.95 29.27
CA GLY A 455 20.97 -45.02 30.53
C GLY A 455 21.30 -43.85 31.48
N SER A 456 21.64 -44.15 32.74
CA SER A 456 21.94 -43.16 33.78
C SER A 456 23.09 -42.22 33.42
N ASP A 457 24.12 -42.74 32.76
CA ASP A 457 25.32 -41.97 32.41
C ASP A 457 25.02 -40.97 31.28
N GLY A 458 24.09 -41.32 30.39
CA GLY A 458 23.57 -40.42 29.36
C GLY A 458 22.71 -39.30 29.94
N ALA A 459 21.95 -39.59 31.01
CA ALA A 459 21.18 -38.57 31.72
C ALA A 459 22.11 -37.58 32.46
N GLU A 460 23.22 -38.06 33.03
CA GLU A 460 24.20 -37.22 33.73
C GLU A 460 24.98 -36.31 32.76
N GLU A 461 25.31 -36.80 31.55
CA GLU A 461 25.85 -35.98 30.45
C GLU A 461 24.88 -34.86 30.03
N VAL A 462 23.58 -35.16 29.88
CA VAL A 462 22.55 -34.16 29.53
C VAL A 462 22.41 -33.10 30.62
N ILE A 463 22.39 -33.53 31.89
CA ILE A 463 22.26 -32.61 33.03
C ILE A 463 23.47 -31.68 33.14
N GLN A 464 24.69 -32.17 32.92
CA GLN A 464 25.90 -31.33 32.88
C GLN A 464 25.85 -30.29 31.74
N GLU A 465 25.39 -30.68 30.55
CA GLU A 465 25.30 -29.81 29.38
C GLU A 465 24.31 -28.64 29.58
N PHE A 466 23.24 -28.85 30.37
CA PHE A 466 22.26 -27.79 30.72
C PHE A 466 22.57 -27.02 32.01
N SER A 467 23.45 -27.53 32.88
CA SER A 467 23.74 -26.95 34.20
C SER A 467 24.36 -25.54 34.20
N GLY A 468 24.79 -25.04 33.04
CA GLY A 468 25.29 -23.67 32.84
C GLY A 468 24.30 -22.68 32.19
N SER A 469 23.08 -23.11 31.88
CA SER A 469 22.09 -22.30 31.13
C SER A 469 21.07 -21.65 32.07
N THR A 470 21.36 -20.41 32.46
CA THR A 470 20.54 -19.37 33.16
C THR A 470 19.26 -19.77 33.92
N THR A 471 19.23 -19.40 35.20
CA THR A 471 18.07 -19.44 36.12
C THR A 471 17.03 -18.35 35.83
N VAL A 472 15.74 -18.71 35.70
CA VAL A 472 14.63 -17.75 35.81
C VAL A 472 14.27 -17.59 37.30
N GLN A 473 14.45 -16.39 37.86
CA GLN A 473 14.15 -16.12 39.27
C GLN A 473 12.64 -16.17 39.55
N GLY A 474 12.20 -17.23 40.23
CA GLY A 474 10.91 -17.31 40.92
C GLY A 474 11.04 -18.19 42.16
N LYS A 475 10.89 -17.63 43.37
CA LYS A 475 10.87 -18.43 44.61
C LYS A 475 9.55 -19.18 44.71
N ILE A 476 9.59 -20.51 44.72
CA ILE A 476 8.46 -21.37 45.08
C ILE A 476 8.60 -21.69 46.58
N VAL A 477 7.59 -21.35 47.39
CA VAL A 477 7.51 -21.75 48.81
C VAL A 477 6.59 -22.97 48.91
N VAL A 478 7.15 -24.11 49.30
CA VAL A 478 6.40 -25.38 49.49
C VAL A 478 6.06 -25.53 50.97
N PRO A 479 4.77 -25.67 51.35
CA PRO A 479 4.38 -25.94 52.74
C PRO A 479 4.96 -27.27 53.25
N LYS A 480 5.30 -27.33 54.53
CA LYS A 480 5.92 -28.52 55.16
C LYS A 480 4.96 -29.71 55.09
N GLY A 481 5.31 -30.74 54.31
CA GLY A 481 4.53 -31.98 54.17
C GLY A 481 4.15 -32.37 52.73
N PHE A 482 4.48 -31.56 51.73
CA PHE A 482 4.19 -31.87 50.32
C PHE A 482 5.47 -32.19 49.54
N SER A 483 5.48 -33.33 48.82
CA SER A 483 6.48 -33.66 47.80
C SER A 483 5.98 -33.20 46.42
N VAL A 484 6.72 -32.33 45.75
CA VAL A 484 6.50 -31.99 44.34
C VAL A 484 7.28 -33.00 43.51
N GLY A 485 6.57 -33.86 42.80
CA GLY A 485 7.17 -34.68 41.74
C GLY A 485 7.58 -33.77 40.59
N VAL A 486 8.81 -33.90 40.12
CA VAL A 486 9.28 -33.24 38.91
C VAL A 486 8.94 -34.17 37.75
N ASP A 487 7.93 -33.83 36.95
CA ASP A 487 7.84 -34.36 35.58
C ASP A 487 8.84 -33.59 34.74
N ILE A 488 9.80 -34.31 34.15
CA ILE A 488 10.71 -33.77 33.15
C ILE A 488 10.12 -34.18 31.80
N GLU A 489 9.58 -33.21 31.04
CA GLU A 489 9.47 -33.33 29.58
C GLU A 489 10.76 -32.84 28.93
#